data_AF-A0A0B3RTH3-F1
#
_entry.id   AF-A0A0B3RTH3-F1
#
_cell.length_a   1.000
_cell.length_b   1.000
_cell.length_c   1.000
_cell.angle_alpha   90.00
_cell.angle_beta   90.00
_cell.angle_gamma   90.00
#
_symmetry.space_group_name_H-M   'P 1'
#
loop_
_entity.id
_entity.type
_entity.pdbx_description
1 polymer ?
#
loop_
_entity_poly.entity_id
_entity_poly.type
_entity_poly.pdbx_seq_one_letter_code
_entity_poly.pdbx_strand_id
1 'polypeptide(L)'
;MRLKVAFFLALPHLAFADANSCSAINPNENPAESISTCSKLLATGELTTAERAEALENRGIAFREVGEYSKSIEDIGASLALAENTSTMRMLAWTYREVGRLTDAEQLYTRVLERDTHAQGWLSRCVVRQDMERYKQALADCQEALRQDEENLDSLYFTARAHSFLDQPEEALPLTITAMKLAPQDPRHLVENVWAMHQLGKTIDARRKALNGLDQFPDEPGLLSFLNETR
;
A
#
# COMPACT_ATOMS: atom_id res chain seq x y z
N MET A 1 70.71 -14.14 -34.83
CA MET A 1 69.35 -13.53 -34.88
C MET A 1 68.68 -13.82 -33.53
N ARG A 2 68.72 -12.87 -32.57
CA ARG A 2 68.15 -13.06 -31.23
C ARG A 2 66.69 -12.61 -31.23
N LEU A 3 65.76 -13.55 -31.08
CA LEU A 3 64.34 -13.26 -30.87
C LEU A 3 64.16 -12.70 -29.45
N LYS A 4 63.68 -11.47 -29.33
CA LYS A 4 63.19 -10.92 -28.05
C LYS A 4 61.79 -11.49 -27.82
N VAL A 5 61.65 -12.41 -26.87
CA VAL A 5 60.35 -12.80 -26.33
C VAL A 5 59.94 -11.70 -25.35
N ALA A 6 58.93 -10.91 -25.71
CA ALA A 6 58.29 -9.97 -24.81
C ALA A 6 57.21 -10.73 -24.02
N PHE A 7 57.49 -10.97 -22.74
CA PHE A 7 56.51 -11.41 -21.76
C PHE A 7 55.81 -10.15 -21.24
N PHE A 8 54.55 -9.92 -21.64
CA PHE A 8 53.68 -8.96 -20.95
C PHE A 8 52.63 -9.74 -20.18
N LEU A 9 52.77 -9.66 -18.86
CA LEU A 9 51.92 -10.25 -17.85
C LEU A 9 50.54 -9.58 -17.85
N ALA A 10 49.52 -10.45 -17.81
CA ALA A 10 48.14 -10.30 -17.33
C ALA A 10 47.60 -8.89 -17.02
N LEU A 11 46.52 -8.52 -17.72
CA LEU A 11 45.46 -7.68 -17.14
C LEU A 11 44.43 -8.61 -16.49
N PRO A 12 44.28 -8.64 -15.15
CA PRO A 12 43.09 -9.20 -14.55
C PRO A 12 42.03 -8.10 -14.53
N HIS A 13 41.33 -7.88 -15.64
CA HIS A 13 39.99 -7.30 -15.56
C HIS A 13 38.97 -8.44 -15.45
N LEU A 14 39.12 -9.23 -14.39
CA LEU A 14 37.97 -9.91 -13.81
C LEU A 14 37.33 -8.89 -12.88
N ALA A 15 36.42 -8.10 -13.44
CA ALA A 15 35.34 -7.55 -12.65
C ALA A 15 34.61 -8.77 -12.08
N PHE A 16 34.94 -9.15 -10.85
CA PHE A 16 34.01 -9.90 -10.03
C PHE A 16 32.79 -8.99 -9.91
N ALA A 17 31.76 -9.28 -10.71
CA ALA A 17 30.42 -8.81 -10.44
C ALA A 17 30.12 -9.26 -9.01
N ASP A 18 30.18 -8.32 -8.07
CA ASP A 18 29.95 -8.58 -6.66
C ASP A 18 28.54 -9.16 -6.53
N ALA A 19 28.46 -10.45 -6.20
CA ALA A 19 27.24 -11.13 -5.78
C ALA A 19 26.72 -10.62 -4.41
N ASN A 20 27.13 -9.40 -4.03
CA ASN A 20 26.79 -8.65 -2.81
C ASN A 20 26.25 -7.26 -3.15
N SER A 21 25.80 -7.03 -4.39
CA SER A 21 25.16 -5.77 -4.76
C SER A 21 23.88 -5.58 -3.95
N CYS A 22 23.67 -4.36 -3.44
CA CYS A 22 22.42 -3.95 -2.79
C CYS A 22 21.16 -4.35 -3.56
N SER A 23 21.25 -4.44 -4.89
CA SER A 23 20.17 -4.86 -5.80
C SER A 23 19.79 -6.34 -5.70
N ALA A 24 20.68 -7.22 -5.23
CA ALA A 24 20.43 -8.65 -5.14
C ALA A 24 19.64 -9.08 -3.89
N ILE A 25 19.53 -8.20 -2.90
CA ILE A 25 18.85 -8.48 -1.63
C ILE A 25 17.39 -8.07 -1.75
N ASN A 26 16.44 -8.99 -1.51
CA ASN A 26 15.03 -8.63 -1.40
C ASN A 26 14.81 -7.78 -0.14
N PRO A 27 14.50 -6.48 -0.26
CA PRO A 27 14.40 -5.59 0.90
C PRO A 27 13.18 -5.91 1.79
N ASN A 28 12.18 -6.63 1.27
CA ASN A 28 11.01 -7.04 2.04
C ASN A 28 11.28 -8.31 2.89
N GLU A 29 12.19 -9.18 2.43
CA GLU A 29 12.53 -10.41 3.15
C GLU A 29 13.73 -10.20 4.10
N ASN A 30 14.70 -9.38 3.70
CA ASN A 30 15.95 -9.18 4.44
C ASN A 30 16.26 -7.68 4.65
N PRO A 31 15.38 -6.93 5.36
CA PRO A 31 15.49 -5.48 5.44
C PRO A 31 16.76 -5.00 6.14
N ALA A 32 17.20 -5.65 7.21
CA ALA A 32 18.41 -5.26 7.93
C ALA A 32 19.68 -5.41 7.06
N GLU A 33 19.77 -6.50 6.28
CA GLU A 33 20.87 -6.74 5.36
C GLU A 33 20.84 -5.72 4.20
N SER A 34 19.66 -5.48 3.63
CA SER A 34 19.45 -4.47 2.60
C SER A 34 19.90 -3.08 3.09
N ILE A 35 19.47 -2.66 4.28
CA ILE A 35 19.89 -1.38 4.88
C ILE A 35 21.40 -1.28 5.00
N SER A 36 22.05 -2.31 5.55
CA SER A 36 23.51 -2.35 5.75
C SER A 36 24.25 -2.29 4.41
N THR A 37 23.91 -3.16 3.46
CA THR A 37 24.62 -3.31 2.19
C THR A 37 24.40 -2.12 1.27
N CYS A 38 23.15 -1.64 1.15
CA CYS A 38 22.83 -0.44 0.37
C CYS A 38 23.46 0.82 0.95
N SER A 39 23.56 0.95 2.28
CA SER A 39 24.26 2.09 2.89
C SER A 39 25.75 2.10 2.59
N LYS A 40 26.41 0.93 2.62
CA LYS A 40 27.82 0.80 2.23
C LYS A 40 28.02 1.18 0.76
N LEU A 41 27.12 0.72 -0.11
CA LEU A 41 27.17 1.04 -1.55
C LEU A 41 26.96 2.54 -1.80
N LEU A 42 25.95 3.15 -1.18
CA LEU A 42 25.63 4.57 -1.36
C LEU A 42 26.70 5.53 -0.85
N ALA A 43 27.51 5.07 0.11
CA ALA A 43 28.66 5.79 0.62
C ALA A 43 29.87 5.77 -0.35
N THR A 44 29.85 4.93 -1.39
CA THR A 44 30.86 4.99 -2.46
C THR A 44 30.52 6.13 -3.44
N GLY A 45 31.57 6.73 -4.01
CA GLY A 45 31.43 7.80 -5.01
C GLY A 45 31.23 7.31 -6.44
N GLU A 46 31.23 6.00 -6.67
CA GLU A 46 31.39 5.38 -8.00
C GLU A 46 30.08 4.75 -8.52
N LEU A 47 28.94 5.38 -8.29
CA LEU A 47 27.64 4.89 -8.78
C LEU A 47 27.17 5.69 -9.98
N THR A 48 26.66 4.99 -10.99
CA THR A 48 25.81 5.61 -12.01
C THR A 48 24.52 6.13 -11.38
N THR A 49 23.82 7.03 -12.08
CA THR A 49 22.51 7.54 -11.65
C THR A 49 21.50 6.41 -11.40
N ALA A 50 21.50 5.39 -12.27
CA ALA A 50 20.59 4.25 -12.17
C ALA A 50 20.91 3.38 -10.94
N GLU A 51 22.18 3.02 -10.73
CA GLU A 51 22.58 2.23 -9.56
C GLU A 51 22.32 2.97 -8.25
N ARG A 52 22.54 4.30 -8.22
CA ARG A 52 22.21 5.11 -7.05
C ARG A 52 20.71 5.14 -6.79
N ALA A 53 19.89 5.30 -7.82
CA ALA A 53 18.43 5.28 -7.70
C ALA A 53 17.93 3.93 -7.16
N GLU A 54 18.41 2.82 -7.72
CA GLU A 54 18.06 1.47 -7.28
C GLU A 54 18.51 1.19 -5.83
N ALA A 55 19.72 1.62 -5.47
CA ALA A 55 20.22 1.41 -4.12
C ALA A 55 19.46 2.24 -3.07
N LEU A 56 19.06 3.47 -3.42
CA LEU A 56 18.18 4.29 -2.59
C LEU A 56 16.78 3.65 -2.48
N GLU A 57 16.22 3.16 -3.58
CA GLU A 57 14.90 2.50 -3.56
C GLU A 57 14.91 1.27 -2.64
N ASN A 58 15.88 0.37 -2.81
CA ASN A 58 15.96 -0.85 -1.98
C ASN A 58 16.15 -0.53 -0.50
N ARG A 59 17.03 0.42 -0.17
CA ARG A 59 17.22 0.84 1.22
C ARG A 59 15.96 1.51 1.79
N GLY A 60 15.29 2.34 0.98
CA GLY A 60 14.04 2.98 1.34
C GLY A 60 12.91 1.99 1.59
N ILE A 61 12.79 0.93 0.76
CA ILE A 61 11.87 -0.20 1.00
C ILE A 61 12.21 -0.86 2.33
N ALA A 62 13.47 -1.20 2.56
CA ALA A 62 13.87 -1.88 3.77
C ALA A 62 13.62 -1.05 5.03
N PHE A 63 13.82 0.28 4.97
CA PHE A 63 13.44 1.19 6.06
C PHE A 63 11.94 1.20 6.33
N ARG A 64 11.11 1.11 5.29
CA ARG A 64 9.65 1.00 5.44
C ARG A 64 9.26 -0.25 6.23
N GLU A 65 9.87 -1.39 5.90
CA GLU A 65 9.58 -2.69 6.53
C GLU A 65 9.97 -2.74 8.01
N VAL A 66 10.99 -1.99 8.42
CA VAL A 66 11.37 -1.86 9.84
C VAL A 66 10.69 -0.69 10.56
N GLY A 67 9.72 -0.02 9.92
CA GLY A 67 8.96 1.09 10.51
C GLY A 67 9.71 2.43 10.57
N GLU A 68 10.88 2.54 9.94
CA GLU A 68 11.69 3.77 9.86
C GLU A 68 11.19 4.67 8.72
N TYR A 69 9.91 5.04 8.76
CA TYR A 69 9.21 5.70 7.65
C TYR A 69 9.85 7.03 7.22
N SER A 70 10.42 7.81 8.13
CA SER A 70 11.10 9.06 7.78
C SER A 70 12.31 8.83 6.88
N LYS A 71 13.13 7.80 7.17
CA LYS A 71 14.28 7.43 6.33
C LYS A 71 13.83 6.81 5.01
N SER A 72 12.75 6.02 5.05
CA SER A 72 12.11 5.49 3.84
C SER A 72 11.68 6.61 2.89
N ILE A 73 11.00 7.64 3.39
CA ILE A 73 10.57 8.81 2.61
C ILE A 73 11.75 9.53 1.98
N GLU A 74 12.84 9.75 2.73
CA GLU A 74 14.05 10.39 2.24
C GLU A 74 14.67 9.61 1.08
N ASP A 75 14.90 8.32 1.28
CA ASP A 75 15.54 7.44 0.30
C ASP A 75 14.67 7.22 -0.95
N ILE A 76 13.39 6.91 -0.77
CA ILE A 76 12.46 6.71 -1.90
C ILE A 76 12.25 8.03 -2.66
N GLY A 77 12.16 9.16 -1.97
CA GLY A 77 12.08 10.48 -2.58
C GLY A 77 13.31 10.83 -3.40
N ALA A 78 14.51 10.55 -2.86
CA ALA A 78 15.78 10.75 -3.56
C ALA A 78 15.91 9.80 -4.77
N SER A 79 15.47 8.55 -4.65
CA SER A 79 15.42 7.60 -5.77
C SER A 79 14.53 8.13 -6.92
N LEU A 80 13.31 8.57 -6.59
CA LEU A 80 12.37 9.13 -7.57
C LEU A 80 12.86 10.40 -8.25
N ALA A 81 13.69 11.20 -7.57
CA ALA A 81 14.33 12.37 -8.17
C ALA A 81 15.39 12.01 -9.22
N LEU A 82 15.99 10.81 -9.14
CA LEU A 82 16.97 10.30 -10.09
C LEU A 82 16.31 9.50 -11.22
N ALA A 83 15.31 8.70 -10.91
CA ALA A 83 14.56 7.90 -11.87
C ALA A 83 13.10 7.77 -11.41
N GLU A 84 12.18 8.38 -12.15
CA GLU A 84 10.76 8.26 -11.83
C GLU A 84 10.20 6.89 -12.21
N ASN A 85 9.47 6.27 -11.29
CA ASN A 85 8.79 5.01 -11.48
C ASN A 85 7.46 4.98 -10.74
N THR A 86 6.39 4.59 -11.42
CA THR A 86 5.03 4.56 -10.86
C THR A 86 4.92 3.60 -9.66
N SER A 87 5.63 2.47 -9.68
CA SER A 87 5.64 1.53 -8.54
C SER A 87 6.23 2.18 -7.28
N THR A 88 7.40 2.80 -7.42
CA THR A 88 8.10 3.52 -6.36
C THR A 88 7.29 4.73 -5.86
N MET A 89 6.57 5.43 -6.74
CA MET A 89 5.63 6.49 -6.35
C MET A 89 4.47 5.99 -5.50
N ARG A 90 3.85 4.85 -5.86
CA ARG A 90 2.77 4.23 -5.06
C ARG A 90 3.26 3.89 -3.66
N MET A 91 4.51 3.43 -3.55
CA MET A 91 5.13 3.08 -2.29
C MET A 91 5.44 4.31 -1.42
N LEU A 92 5.94 5.39 -2.01
CA LEU A 92 6.11 6.66 -1.30
C LEU A 92 4.77 7.22 -0.84
N ALA A 93 3.73 7.15 -1.69
CA ALA A 93 2.39 7.59 -1.35
C ALA A 93 1.80 6.80 -0.16
N TRP A 94 1.98 5.48 -0.17
CA TRP A 94 1.60 4.63 0.96
C TRP A 94 2.37 5.03 2.23
N THR A 95 3.69 5.24 2.12
CA THR A 95 4.51 5.64 3.28
C THR A 95 4.09 7.01 3.83
N TYR A 96 3.71 7.95 2.96
CA TYR A 96 3.12 9.23 3.38
C TYR A 96 1.80 9.06 4.12
N ARG A 97 0.95 8.14 3.66
CA ARG A 97 -0.30 7.81 4.36
C ARG A 97 -0.01 7.32 5.78
N GLU A 98 0.92 6.38 5.96
CA GLU A 98 1.27 5.83 7.27
C GLU A 98 1.78 6.88 8.27
N VAL A 99 2.47 7.92 7.79
CA VAL A 99 2.92 9.03 8.65
C VAL A 99 1.94 10.21 8.72
N GLY A 100 0.72 10.04 8.21
CA GLY A 100 -0.33 11.08 8.24
C GLY A 100 -0.13 12.25 7.27
N ARG A 101 0.84 12.16 6.35
CA ARG A 101 1.05 13.14 5.26
C ARG A 101 0.08 12.89 4.10
N LEU A 102 -1.21 12.90 4.42
CA LEU A 102 -2.27 12.48 3.51
C LEU A 102 -2.28 13.29 2.21
N THR A 103 -2.06 14.62 2.26
CA THR A 103 -2.07 15.48 1.07
C THR A 103 -0.97 15.09 0.07
N ASP A 104 0.22 14.75 0.57
CA ASP A 104 1.32 14.30 -0.29
C ASP A 104 1.01 12.92 -0.89
N ALA A 105 0.38 12.03 -0.12
CA ALA A 105 -0.07 10.72 -0.60
C ALA A 105 -1.11 10.86 -1.74
N GLU A 106 -2.13 11.71 -1.57
CA GLU A 106 -3.15 11.95 -2.59
C GLU A 106 -2.55 12.51 -3.89
N GLN A 107 -1.59 13.46 -3.78
CA GLN A 107 -0.91 14.03 -4.94
C GLN A 107 -0.11 12.98 -5.70
N LEU A 108 0.64 12.12 -5.01
CA LEU A 108 1.40 11.06 -5.67
C LEU A 108 0.49 10.01 -6.32
N TYR A 109 -0.58 9.57 -5.65
CA TYR A 109 -1.52 8.65 -6.28
C TYR A 109 -2.24 9.27 -7.47
N THR A 110 -2.46 10.59 -7.46
CA THR A 110 -3.01 11.30 -8.63
C THR A 110 -2.03 11.23 -9.81
N ARG A 111 -0.74 11.52 -9.58
CA ARG A 111 0.29 11.39 -10.61
C ARG A 111 0.49 9.95 -11.11
N VAL A 112 0.30 8.96 -10.23
CA VAL A 112 0.28 7.53 -10.60
C VAL A 112 -0.85 7.26 -11.59
N LEU A 113 -2.07 7.69 -11.25
CA LEU A 113 -3.27 7.48 -12.06
C LEU A 113 -3.28 8.28 -13.38
N GLU A 114 -2.52 9.36 -13.49
CA GLU A 114 -2.27 10.06 -14.76
C GLU A 114 -1.42 9.22 -15.73
N ARG A 115 -0.64 8.26 -15.24
CA ARG A 115 0.27 7.42 -16.03
C ARG A 115 -0.30 6.04 -16.30
N ASP A 116 -0.93 5.44 -15.30
CA ASP A 116 -1.47 4.10 -15.37
C ASP A 116 -2.74 3.99 -14.52
N THR A 117 -3.85 3.69 -15.17
CA THR A 117 -5.18 3.59 -14.55
C THR A 117 -5.49 2.14 -14.22
N HIS A 118 -5.11 1.69 -13.04
CA HIS A 118 -5.37 0.33 -12.56
C HIS A 118 -6.14 0.33 -11.23
N ALA A 119 -6.89 -0.75 -10.98
CA ALA A 119 -7.79 -0.90 -9.83
C ALA A 119 -7.11 -0.53 -8.49
N GLN A 120 -5.91 -1.07 -8.24
CA GLN A 120 -5.16 -0.81 -7.01
C GLN A 120 -4.80 0.68 -6.82
N GLY A 121 -4.56 1.44 -7.89
CA GLY A 121 -4.21 2.86 -7.81
C GLY A 121 -5.42 3.69 -7.40
N TRP A 122 -6.58 3.39 -8.00
CA TRP A 122 -7.87 3.97 -7.65
C TRP A 122 -8.23 3.65 -6.19
N LEU A 123 -8.13 2.39 -5.81
CA LEU A 123 -8.40 1.95 -4.43
C LEU A 123 -7.50 2.65 -3.43
N SER A 124 -6.19 2.71 -3.69
CA SER A 124 -5.24 3.36 -2.77
C SER A 124 -5.54 4.85 -2.57
N ARG A 125 -5.90 5.57 -3.65
CA ARG A 125 -6.32 6.98 -3.53
C ARG A 125 -7.67 7.12 -2.83
N CYS A 126 -8.62 6.20 -3.07
CA CYS A 126 -9.88 6.16 -2.33
C CYS A 126 -9.62 6.08 -0.82
N VAL A 127 -8.77 5.15 -0.37
CA VAL A 127 -8.44 4.98 1.04
C VAL A 127 -7.83 6.26 1.62
N VAL A 128 -6.83 6.86 0.95
CA VAL A 128 -6.24 8.13 1.39
C VAL A 128 -7.29 9.24 1.51
N ARG A 129 -8.24 9.32 0.56
CA ARG A 129 -9.32 10.31 0.60
C ARG A 129 -10.34 10.02 1.69
N GLN A 130 -10.57 8.75 2.07
CA GLN A 130 -11.38 8.43 3.25
C GLN A 130 -10.68 8.83 4.54
N ASP A 131 -9.36 8.64 4.64
CA ASP A 131 -8.58 9.09 5.81
C ASP A 131 -8.59 10.63 5.94
N MET A 132 -8.81 11.35 4.84
CA MET A 132 -9.07 12.79 4.82
C MET A 132 -10.54 13.18 5.02
N GLU A 133 -11.44 12.22 5.23
CA GLU A 133 -12.90 12.42 5.32
C GLU A 133 -13.53 13.04 4.05
N ARG A 134 -12.85 12.92 2.90
CA ARG A 134 -13.32 13.40 1.59
C ARG A 134 -14.18 12.35 0.89
N TYR A 135 -15.24 11.90 1.55
CA TYR A 135 -16.01 10.71 1.15
C TYR A 135 -16.59 10.78 -0.27
N LYS A 136 -17.01 11.97 -0.75
CA LYS A 136 -17.50 12.12 -2.14
C LYS A 136 -16.43 11.80 -3.18
N GLN A 137 -15.21 12.29 -2.98
CA GLN A 137 -14.08 12.04 -3.89
C GLN A 137 -13.56 10.61 -3.72
N ALA A 138 -13.55 10.10 -2.49
CA ALA A 138 -13.21 8.72 -2.21
C ALA A 138 -14.18 7.76 -2.93
N LEU A 139 -15.49 7.98 -2.84
CA LEU A 139 -16.50 7.16 -3.49
C LEU A 139 -16.26 7.04 -5.00
N ALA A 140 -15.98 8.15 -5.68
CA ALA A 140 -15.69 8.14 -7.11
C ALA A 140 -14.47 7.25 -7.45
N ASP A 141 -13.38 7.34 -6.67
CA ASP A 141 -12.20 6.51 -6.87
C ASP A 141 -12.48 5.03 -6.54
N CYS A 142 -13.20 4.76 -5.45
CA CYS A 142 -13.57 3.42 -5.04
C CYS A 142 -14.46 2.72 -6.09
N GLN A 143 -15.38 3.46 -6.70
CA GLN A 143 -16.21 2.95 -7.79
C GLN A 143 -15.39 2.62 -9.04
N GLU A 144 -14.37 3.42 -9.38
CA GLU A 144 -13.45 3.07 -10.47
C GLU A 144 -12.63 1.81 -10.16
N ALA A 145 -12.20 1.62 -8.92
CA ALA A 145 -11.52 0.39 -8.51
C ALA A 145 -12.45 -0.83 -8.61
N LEU A 146 -13.66 -0.71 -8.07
CA LEU A 146 -14.67 -1.78 -8.07
C LEU A 146 -15.15 -2.12 -9.50
N ARG A 147 -15.24 -1.14 -10.40
CA ARG A 147 -15.61 -1.39 -11.80
C ARG A 147 -14.57 -2.23 -12.55
N GLN A 148 -13.30 -2.20 -12.12
CA GLN A 148 -12.24 -3.00 -12.73
C GLN A 148 -12.12 -4.40 -12.13
N ASP A 149 -12.52 -4.57 -10.87
CA ASP A 149 -12.55 -5.84 -10.16
C ASP A 149 -13.75 -5.84 -9.18
N GLU A 150 -14.89 -6.34 -9.65
CA GLU A 150 -16.18 -6.28 -8.95
C GLU A 150 -16.23 -7.16 -7.69
N GLU A 151 -15.33 -8.14 -7.59
CA GLU A 151 -15.23 -9.06 -6.46
C GLU A 151 -14.09 -8.70 -5.50
N ASN A 152 -13.38 -7.58 -5.75
CA ASN A 152 -12.35 -7.10 -4.85
C ASN A 152 -12.93 -6.72 -3.48
N LEU A 153 -12.57 -7.48 -2.45
CA LEU A 153 -13.10 -7.31 -1.09
C LEU A 153 -12.82 -5.92 -0.52
N ASP A 154 -11.61 -5.37 -0.72
CA ASP A 154 -11.28 -4.05 -0.22
C ASP A 154 -12.04 -2.96 -0.99
N SER A 155 -12.17 -3.06 -2.32
CA SER A 155 -13.02 -2.13 -3.09
C SER A 155 -14.48 -2.18 -2.64
N LEU A 156 -15.04 -3.37 -2.40
CA LEU A 156 -16.40 -3.52 -1.87
C LEU A 156 -16.54 -2.87 -0.48
N TYR A 157 -15.59 -3.13 0.41
CA TYR A 157 -15.54 -2.57 1.76
C TYR A 157 -15.48 -1.03 1.74
N PHE A 158 -14.49 -0.47 1.05
CA PHE A 158 -14.29 0.98 1.03
C PHE A 158 -15.40 1.69 0.26
N THR A 159 -15.99 1.10 -0.79
CA THR A 159 -17.17 1.67 -1.47
C THR A 159 -18.38 1.69 -0.54
N ALA A 160 -18.66 0.59 0.16
CA ALA A 160 -19.76 0.52 1.12
C ALA A 160 -19.59 1.55 2.25
N ARG A 161 -18.39 1.62 2.82
CA ARG A 161 -18.04 2.59 3.87
C ARG A 161 -18.23 4.03 3.40
N ALA A 162 -17.80 4.36 2.17
CA ALA A 162 -17.98 5.69 1.61
C ALA A 162 -19.47 6.05 1.46
N HIS A 163 -20.31 5.11 1.01
CA HIS A 163 -21.76 5.29 0.99
C HIS A 163 -22.35 5.50 2.38
N SER A 164 -21.95 4.71 3.38
CA SER A 164 -22.41 4.88 4.78
C SER A 164 -22.08 6.26 5.36
N PHE A 165 -20.88 6.79 5.09
CA PHE A 165 -20.49 8.15 5.52
C PHE A 165 -21.18 9.27 4.75
N LEU A 166 -21.72 8.97 3.57
CA LEU A 166 -22.50 9.90 2.75
C LEU A 166 -24.01 9.81 3.03
N ASP A 167 -24.43 9.05 4.04
CA ASP A 167 -25.84 8.80 4.38
C ASP A 167 -26.59 8.14 3.22
N GLN A 168 -25.94 7.16 2.57
CA GLN A 168 -26.43 6.38 1.44
C GLN A 168 -26.46 4.88 1.77
N PRO A 169 -27.18 4.46 2.82
CA PRO A 169 -27.11 3.07 3.27
C PRO A 169 -27.82 2.08 2.32
N GLU A 170 -28.73 2.55 1.46
CA GLU A 170 -29.36 1.76 0.40
C GLU A 170 -28.32 1.22 -0.60
N GLU A 171 -27.30 2.01 -0.91
CA GLU A 171 -26.19 1.65 -1.80
C GLU A 171 -25.11 0.84 -1.06
N ALA A 172 -24.87 1.13 0.22
CA ALA A 172 -23.88 0.40 1.03
C ALA A 172 -24.30 -1.07 1.29
N LEU A 173 -25.57 -1.29 1.64
CA LEU A 173 -26.06 -2.60 2.06
C LEU A 173 -25.80 -3.73 1.05
N PRO A 174 -26.11 -3.62 -0.25
CA PRO A 174 -25.86 -4.71 -1.20
C PRO A 174 -24.37 -5.03 -1.35
N LEU A 175 -23.49 -4.04 -1.28
CA LEU A 175 -22.03 -4.23 -1.35
C LEU A 175 -21.52 -5.07 -0.18
N THR A 176 -21.96 -4.75 1.04
CA THR A 176 -21.60 -5.54 2.23
C THR A 176 -22.12 -6.97 2.16
N ILE A 177 -23.32 -7.20 1.58
CA ILE A 177 -23.87 -8.55 1.38
C ILE A 177 -23.03 -9.35 0.39
N THR A 178 -22.58 -8.74 -0.71
CA THR A 178 -21.68 -9.39 -1.67
C THR A 178 -20.36 -9.75 -1.00
N ALA A 179 -19.73 -8.81 -0.30
CA ALA A 179 -18.46 -9.04 0.37
C ALA A 179 -18.52 -10.13 1.45
N MET A 180 -19.60 -10.16 2.25
CA MET A 180 -19.83 -11.23 3.24
C MET A 180 -20.01 -12.62 2.61
N LYS A 181 -20.52 -12.71 1.37
CA LYS A 181 -20.62 -14.00 0.65
C LYS A 181 -19.26 -14.47 0.16
N LEU A 182 -18.44 -13.54 -0.35
CA LEU A 182 -17.11 -13.82 -0.87
C LEU A 182 -16.11 -14.15 0.26
N ALA A 183 -16.21 -13.45 1.39
CA ALA A 183 -15.33 -13.61 2.55
C ALA A 183 -16.13 -13.69 3.86
N PRO A 184 -16.80 -14.81 4.16
CA PRO A 184 -17.59 -14.98 5.39
C PRO A 184 -16.77 -15.00 6.67
N GLN A 185 -15.44 -15.05 6.57
CA GLN A 185 -14.50 -15.05 7.70
C GLN A 185 -13.88 -13.67 7.96
N ASP A 186 -14.18 -12.66 7.13
CA ASP A 186 -13.72 -11.29 7.35
C ASP A 186 -14.82 -10.48 8.05
N PRO A 187 -14.67 -10.16 9.35
CA PRO A 187 -15.69 -9.46 10.10
C PRO A 187 -15.91 -8.02 9.63
N ARG A 188 -14.95 -7.40 8.92
CA ARG A 188 -15.06 -6.00 8.49
C ARG A 188 -16.33 -5.77 7.66
N HIS A 189 -16.69 -6.72 6.80
CA HIS A 189 -17.90 -6.63 5.98
C HIS A 189 -19.19 -6.79 6.80
N LEU A 190 -19.16 -7.60 7.88
CA LEU A 190 -20.28 -7.73 8.79
C LEU A 190 -20.48 -6.46 9.63
N VAL A 191 -19.40 -5.83 10.07
CA VAL A 191 -19.42 -4.53 10.78
C VAL A 191 -20.07 -3.47 9.91
N GLU A 192 -19.62 -3.29 8.67
CA GLU A 192 -20.23 -2.33 7.74
C GLU A 192 -21.70 -2.67 7.46
N ASN A 193 -22.04 -3.97 7.36
CA ASN A 193 -23.40 -4.41 7.12
C ASN A 193 -24.36 -4.01 8.25
N VAL A 194 -23.98 -4.21 9.52
CA VAL A 194 -24.86 -3.86 10.66
C VAL A 194 -25.03 -2.35 10.80
N TRP A 195 -23.99 -1.57 10.47
CA TRP A 195 -24.09 -0.11 10.39
C TRP A 195 -25.02 0.36 9.28
N ALA A 196 -24.89 -0.18 8.06
CA ALA A 196 -25.80 0.13 6.95
C ALA A 196 -27.26 -0.25 7.28
N MET A 197 -27.47 -1.42 7.92
CA MET A 197 -28.81 -1.82 8.38
C MET A 197 -29.38 -0.86 9.42
N HIS A 198 -28.56 -0.38 10.35
CA HIS A 198 -28.98 0.59 11.35
C HIS A 198 -29.37 1.93 10.75
N GLN A 199 -28.58 2.47 9.80
CA GLN A 199 -28.90 3.69 9.07
C GLN A 199 -30.22 3.58 8.27
N LEU A 200 -30.56 2.37 7.78
CA LEU A 200 -31.87 2.08 7.17
C LEU A 200 -33.04 1.94 8.17
N GLY A 201 -32.81 2.21 9.46
CA GLY A 201 -33.81 2.05 10.52
C GLY A 201 -34.08 0.61 10.94
N LYS A 202 -33.29 -0.37 10.46
CA LYS A 202 -33.43 -1.80 10.79
C LYS A 202 -32.62 -2.18 12.04
N THR A 203 -32.58 -1.30 13.04
CA THR A 203 -31.70 -1.41 14.21
C THR A 203 -31.89 -2.73 14.97
N ILE A 204 -33.13 -3.21 15.14
CA ILE A 204 -33.39 -4.46 15.87
C ILE A 204 -32.74 -5.66 15.16
N ASP A 205 -32.91 -5.76 13.85
CA ASP A 205 -32.33 -6.85 13.06
C ASP A 205 -30.80 -6.72 12.97
N ALA A 206 -30.29 -5.49 12.86
CA ALA A 206 -28.86 -5.19 12.87
C ALA A 206 -28.20 -5.63 14.19
N ARG A 207 -28.83 -5.32 15.34
CA ARG A 207 -28.37 -5.74 16.67
C ARG A 207 -28.40 -7.25 16.83
N ARG A 208 -29.46 -7.92 16.41
CA ARG A 208 -29.52 -9.40 16.41
C ARG A 208 -28.39 -9.98 15.56
N LYS A 209 -28.15 -9.41 14.37
CA LYS A 209 -27.09 -9.86 13.48
C LYS A 209 -25.69 -9.63 14.06
N ALA A 210 -25.46 -8.49 14.73
CA ALA A 210 -24.20 -8.22 15.43
C ALA A 210 -23.96 -9.21 16.59
N LEU A 211 -24.99 -9.49 17.40
CA LEU A 211 -24.90 -10.50 18.47
C LEU A 211 -24.55 -11.88 17.93
N ASN A 212 -25.24 -12.35 16.88
CA ASN A 212 -24.90 -13.62 16.23
C ASN A 212 -23.49 -13.59 15.61
N GLY A 213 -23.03 -12.43 15.14
CA GLY A 213 -21.67 -12.23 14.64
C GLY A 213 -20.61 -12.47 15.71
N LEU A 214 -20.88 -12.04 16.95
CA LEU A 214 -19.97 -12.25 18.08
C LEU A 214 -19.85 -13.73 18.48
N ASP A 215 -20.77 -14.60 18.07
CA ASP A 215 -20.58 -16.05 18.25
C ASP A 215 -19.38 -16.58 17.42
N GLN A 216 -19.13 -15.96 16.26
CA GLN A 216 -18.02 -16.29 15.36
C GLN A 216 -16.79 -15.40 15.60
N PHE A 217 -17.00 -14.15 16.01
CA PHE A 217 -15.95 -13.15 16.23
C PHE A 217 -16.10 -12.50 17.63
N PRO A 218 -15.79 -13.22 18.73
CA PRO A 218 -16.16 -12.80 20.09
C PRO A 218 -15.61 -11.44 20.54
N ASP A 219 -14.43 -11.06 20.05
CA ASP A 219 -13.73 -9.84 20.45
C ASP A 219 -13.71 -8.78 19.33
N GLU A 220 -14.61 -8.88 18.35
CA GLU A 220 -14.63 -7.96 17.22
C GLU A 220 -15.02 -6.54 17.68
N PRO A 221 -14.11 -5.55 17.60
CA PRO A 221 -14.32 -4.23 18.20
C PRO A 221 -15.45 -3.42 17.55
N GLY A 222 -15.64 -3.50 16.24
CA GLY A 222 -16.70 -2.82 15.51
C GLY A 222 -18.10 -3.32 15.87
N LEU A 223 -18.29 -4.63 16.06
CA LEU A 223 -19.56 -5.21 16.50
C LEU A 223 -19.87 -4.84 17.95
N LEU A 224 -18.85 -4.86 18.81
CA LEU A 224 -18.97 -4.42 20.20
C LEU A 224 -19.31 -2.91 20.29
N SER A 225 -18.64 -2.07 19.49
CA SER A 225 -18.93 -0.63 19.40
C SER A 225 -20.36 -0.38 18.93
N PHE A 226 -20.76 -1.05 17.85
CA PHE A 226 -22.12 -0.97 17.30
C PHE A 226 -23.18 -1.29 18.36
N LEU A 227 -23.00 -2.39 19.11
CA LEU A 227 -23.95 -2.78 20.17
C LEU A 227 -23.99 -1.80 21.34
N ASN A 228 -22.87 -1.13 21.62
CA ASN A 228 -22.79 -0.12 22.67
C ASN A 228 -23.46 1.20 22.26
N GLU A 229 -23.28 1.62 21.01
CA GLU A 229 -23.80 2.89 20.48
C GLU A 229 -25.29 2.84 20.13
N THR A 230 -25.82 1.65 19.80
CA THR A 230 -27.22 1.49 19.35
C THR A 230 -28.16 0.95 20.44
N ARG A 231 -27.88 1.21 21.72
CA ARG A 231 -28.68 0.72 22.86
C ARG A 231 -30.08 1.32 22.95
#